data_AF-A0A0P7XV17-F1
#
_entry.id   AF-A0A0P7XV17-F1
#
_cell.length_a   1.000
_cell.length_b   1.000
_cell.length_c   1.000
_cell.angle_alpha   90.00
_cell.angle_beta   90.00
_cell.angle_gamma   90.00
#
_symmetry.space_group_name_H-M   'P 1'
#
loop_
_entity.id
_entity.type
_entity.pdbx_description
1 polymer ?
#
loop_
_entity_poly.entity_id
_entity_poly.type
_entity_poly.pdbx_seq_one_letter_code
_entity_poly.pdbx_strand_id
1 'polypeptide(L)'
;MEQQRTLCWLRTPIAVLLLLLSRTERCDAFNLDAEKPSVYSGPPGSYFGFSVDFFKPDDRQLNVLIGAPKANTSASAVVERGAVYSCPWQSSAACRQIPFDTTDDRTNPEGLQMEFKSNQWFGATVRSDGEHILACAPLYQWSTFGYVEREPVGTCFIKKGGTIVEYSPCRSGTASSAGFLNVLHRVN
;
A
#
# COMPACT_ATOMS: atom_id res chain seq x y z
N MET A 1 -46.70 20.18 47.37
CA MET A 1 -45.77 19.05 47.53
C MET A 1 -46.02 17.88 46.56
N GLU A 2 -46.84 18.07 45.50
CA GLU A 2 -47.16 17.01 44.53
C GLU A 2 -46.29 17.08 43.27
N GLN A 3 -45.90 18.29 42.82
CA GLN A 3 -45.10 18.52 41.60
C GLN A 3 -43.63 18.07 41.70
N GLN A 4 -43.06 18.01 42.90
CA GLN A 4 -41.67 17.55 43.10
C GLN A 4 -41.54 16.03 43.02
N ARG A 5 -42.65 15.29 43.22
CA ARG A 5 -42.66 13.83 43.20
C ARG A 5 -42.60 13.31 41.78
N THR A 6 -43.34 13.90 40.83
CA THR A 6 -43.42 13.49 39.42
C THR A 6 -42.10 13.62 38.65
N LEU A 7 -41.26 14.61 38.98
CA LEU A 7 -39.97 14.83 38.31
C LEU A 7 -38.93 13.72 38.62
N CYS A 8 -39.05 13.05 39.78
CA CYS A 8 -38.19 11.92 40.15
C CYS A 8 -38.50 10.64 39.37
N TRP A 9 -39.76 10.40 38.98
CA TRP A 9 -40.17 9.16 38.29
C TRP A 9 -39.76 9.11 36.80
N LEU A 10 -39.50 10.27 36.18
CA LEU A 10 -39.03 10.36 34.78
C LEU A 10 -37.50 10.38 34.65
N ARG A 11 -36.77 10.76 35.71
CA ARG A 11 -35.30 10.79 35.71
C ARG A 11 -34.66 9.43 35.97
N THR A 12 -35.32 8.58 36.76
CA THR A 12 -34.89 7.20 37.02
C THR A 12 -34.84 6.32 35.77
N PRO A 13 -35.85 6.27 34.87
CA PRO A 13 -35.77 5.41 33.68
C PRO A 13 -34.70 5.87 32.70
N ILE A 14 -34.47 7.19 32.57
CA ILE A 14 -33.42 7.74 31.70
C ILE A 14 -32.04 7.41 32.27
N ALA A 15 -31.83 7.56 33.58
CA ALA A 15 -30.58 7.20 34.23
C ALA A 15 -30.29 5.69 34.14
N VAL A 16 -31.32 4.85 34.30
CA VAL A 16 -31.22 3.39 34.14
C VAL A 16 -30.93 3.01 32.69
N LEU A 17 -31.57 3.66 31.70
CA LEU A 17 -31.30 3.45 30.29
C LEU A 17 -29.88 3.86 29.90
N LEU A 18 -29.37 5.00 30.41
CA LEU A 18 -28.00 5.44 30.21
C LEU A 18 -26.99 4.50 30.89
N LEU A 19 -27.31 3.97 32.08
CA LEU A 19 -26.51 2.93 32.75
C LEU A 19 -26.49 1.62 31.94
N LEU A 20 -27.61 1.19 31.38
CA LEU A 20 -27.71 0.01 30.51
C LEU A 20 -26.97 0.22 29.18
N LEU A 21 -27.02 1.42 28.59
CA LEU A 21 -26.26 1.78 27.40
C LEU A 21 -24.76 1.89 27.68
N SER A 22 -24.35 2.29 28.89
CA SER A 22 -22.94 2.31 29.32
C SER A 22 -22.36 0.93 29.61
N ARG A 23 -23.25 -0.09 29.73
CA ARG A 23 -22.92 -1.53 29.84
C ARG A 23 -22.92 -2.22 28.48
N THR A 24 -22.91 -1.47 27.37
CA THR A 24 -22.52 -2.04 26.08
C THR A 24 -21.06 -2.47 26.21
N GLU A 25 -20.89 -3.76 26.55
CA GLU A 25 -19.64 -4.48 26.46
C GLU A 25 -18.98 -4.05 25.16
N ARG A 26 -17.80 -3.44 25.27
CA ARG A 26 -16.95 -3.24 24.10
C ARG A 26 -16.81 -4.62 23.50
N CYS A 27 -17.24 -4.80 22.25
CA CYS A 27 -16.92 -6.02 21.51
C CYS A 27 -15.39 -6.07 21.42
N ASP A 28 -14.75 -6.68 22.40
CA ASP A 28 -13.35 -7.03 22.33
C ASP A 28 -13.20 -8.08 21.24
N ALA A 29 -12.10 -8.00 20.50
CA ALA A 29 -11.75 -9.02 19.52
C ALA A 29 -11.63 -10.36 20.27
N PHE A 30 -12.59 -11.26 20.06
CA PHE A 30 -12.73 -12.43 20.93
C PHE A 30 -11.76 -13.57 20.63
N ASN A 31 -11.08 -13.55 19.48
CA ASN A 31 -10.20 -14.62 19.02
C ASN A 31 -8.90 -14.13 18.35
N LEU A 32 -8.54 -12.85 18.50
CA LEU A 32 -7.23 -12.35 18.10
C LEU A 32 -6.30 -12.39 19.32
N ASP A 33 -5.15 -13.04 19.18
CA ASP A 33 -4.09 -13.02 20.21
C ASP A 33 -3.40 -11.66 20.19
N ALA A 34 -3.89 -10.75 21.04
CA ALA A 34 -3.31 -9.43 21.23
C ALA A 34 -2.07 -9.44 22.13
N GLU A 35 -1.79 -10.54 22.85
CA GLU A 35 -0.66 -10.63 23.78
C GLU A 35 0.65 -10.94 23.05
N LYS A 36 0.60 -11.75 21.98
CA LYS A 36 1.80 -12.20 21.24
C LYS A 36 1.69 -11.92 19.73
N PRO A 37 1.55 -10.65 19.30
CA PRO A 37 1.51 -10.31 17.89
C PRO A 37 2.88 -10.46 17.23
N SER A 38 2.89 -10.76 15.92
CA SER A 38 4.08 -10.56 15.09
C SER A 38 4.19 -9.09 14.72
N VAL A 39 5.30 -8.45 15.08
CA VAL A 39 5.54 -7.02 14.84
C VAL A 39 6.65 -6.86 13.81
N TYR A 40 6.33 -6.20 12.71
CA TYR A 40 7.29 -5.82 11.67
C TYR A 40 7.60 -4.34 11.76
N SER A 41 8.82 -3.96 11.44
CA SER A 41 9.27 -2.57 11.44
C SER A 41 10.17 -2.29 10.24
N GLY A 42 10.07 -1.07 9.72
CA GLY A 42 10.86 -0.60 8.60
C GLY A 42 11.59 0.71 8.91
N PRO A 43 12.23 1.32 7.90
CA PRO A 43 13.00 2.55 8.09
C PRO A 43 12.13 3.71 8.64
N PRO A 44 12.65 4.52 9.58
CA PRO A 44 11.91 5.68 10.10
C PRO A 44 11.52 6.65 9.00
N GLY A 45 10.30 7.20 9.05
CA GLY A 45 9.79 8.17 8.08
C GLY A 45 9.41 7.60 6.71
N SER A 46 9.66 6.31 6.45
CA SER A 46 9.37 5.66 5.16
C SER A 46 7.89 5.34 4.91
N TYR A 47 7.05 5.52 5.94
CA TYR A 47 5.65 5.09 5.97
C TYR A 47 5.50 3.57 5.75
N PHE A 48 6.45 2.80 6.28
CA PHE A 48 6.33 1.34 6.33
C PHE A 48 5.03 0.92 7.02
N GLY A 49 4.21 0.13 6.32
CA GLY A 49 2.88 -0.26 6.79
C GLY A 49 1.75 0.54 6.16
N PHE A 50 2.04 1.47 5.24
CA PHE A 50 1.01 2.25 4.54
C PHE A 50 0.06 1.36 3.74
N SER A 51 0.57 0.27 3.17
CA SER A 51 -0.23 -0.79 2.55
C SER A 51 0.33 -2.15 2.93
N VAL A 52 -0.55 -3.14 3.07
CA VAL A 52 -0.19 -4.52 3.46
C VAL A 52 -1.00 -5.53 2.65
N ASP A 53 -0.40 -6.68 2.35
CA ASP A 53 -1.08 -7.84 1.76
C ASP A 53 -0.34 -9.16 2.10
N PHE A 54 -1.01 -10.30 1.94
CA PHE A 54 -0.41 -11.62 2.11
C PHE A 54 0.13 -12.15 0.78
N PHE A 55 1.37 -12.65 0.78
CA PHE A 55 1.99 -13.30 -0.36
C PHE A 55 2.22 -14.79 -0.07
N LYS A 56 1.48 -15.62 -0.78
CA LYS A 56 1.54 -17.08 -0.70
C LYS A 56 1.68 -17.68 -2.12
N PRO A 57 2.90 -17.72 -2.68
CA PRO A 57 3.12 -18.25 -4.02
C PRO A 57 2.94 -19.77 -4.11
N ASP A 58 3.19 -20.47 -2.99
CA ASP A 58 3.04 -21.93 -2.85
C ASP A 58 2.62 -22.30 -1.42
N ASP A 59 2.41 -23.59 -1.12
CA ASP A 59 2.02 -24.05 0.21
C ASP A 59 3.14 -24.02 1.26
N ARG A 60 4.37 -23.74 0.87
CA ARG A 60 5.56 -23.72 1.75
C ARG A 60 5.98 -22.31 2.15
N GLN A 61 5.60 -21.30 1.37
CA GLN A 61 6.02 -19.92 1.55
C GLN A 61 4.82 -19.04 1.91
N LEU A 62 4.90 -18.38 3.06
CA LEU A 62 3.97 -17.33 3.47
C LEU A 62 4.77 -16.12 3.94
N ASN A 63 4.57 -15.00 3.26
CA ASN A 63 5.17 -13.72 3.60
C ASN A 63 4.08 -12.65 3.71
N VAL A 64 4.37 -11.59 4.46
CA VAL A 64 3.58 -10.36 4.46
C VAL A 64 4.30 -9.35 3.58
N LEU A 65 3.59 -8.80 2.60
CA LEU A 65 4.07 -7.70 1.80
C LEU A 65 3.71 -6.39 2.50
N ILE A 66 4.67 -5.48 2.58
CA ILE A 66 4.50 -4.20 3.26
C ILE A 66 5.01 -3.08 2.35
N GLY A 67 4.12 -2.17 1.99
CA GLY A 67 4.44 -0.95 1.27
C GLY A 67 5.01 0.14 2.18
N ALA A 68 6.00 0.87 1.67
CA ALA A 68 6.65 1.99 2.33
C ALA A 68 6.88 3.13 1.31
N PRO A 69 5.86 3.94 1.00
CA PRO A 69 5.86 4.89 -0.11
C PRO A 69 6.90 6.00 -0.02
N LYS A 70 7.45 6.27 1.18
CA LYS A 70 8.49 7.26 1.41
C LYS A 70 9.87 6.65 1.65
N ALA A 71 10.04 5.34 1.44
CA ALA A 71 11.33 4.70 1.59
C ALA A 71 12.35 5.24 0.57
N ASN A 72 13.58 5.45 1.02
CA ASN A 72 14.72 5.69 0.13
C ASN A 72 15.30 4.36 -0.35
N THR A 73 15.81 4.36 -1.58
CA THR A 73 16.55 3.24 -2.15
C THR A 73 18.01 3.63 -2.28
N SER A 74 18.92 2.80 -1.75
CA SER A 74 20.35 3.11 -1.58
C SER A 74 21.14 3.31 -2.88
N ALA A 75 20.54 3.11 -4.05
CA ALA A 75 21.24 3.02 -5.33
C ALA A 75 20.79 4.04 -6.40
N SER A 76 20.01 5.07 -6.07
CA SER A 76 19.54 6.05 -7.07
C SER A 76 19.57 7.49 -6.58
N ALA A 77 19.72 8.44 -7.50
CA ALA A 77 19.54 9.86 -7.22
C ALA A 77 18.07 10.24 -6.90
N VAL A 78 17.14 9.31 -7.15
CA VAL A 78 15.71 9.47 -6.87
C VAL A 78 15.42 9.45 -5.37
N VAL A 79 14.91 10.57 -4.85
CA VAL A 79 14.59 10.77 -3.43
C VAL A 79 13.19 10.23 -3.13
N GLU A 80 13.04 9.54 -2.00
CA GLU A 80 11.77 8.96 -1.53
C GLU A 80 11.03 8.23 -2.66
N ARG A 81 11.78 7.42 -3.43
CA ARG A 81 11.26 6.59 -4.54
C ARG A 81 10.07 5.74 -4.09
N GLY A 82 10.09 5.29 -2.84
CA GLY A 82 9.19 4.29 -2.29
C GLY A 82 9.70 2.87 -2.47
N ALA A 83 9.19 1.94 -1.67
CA ALA A 83 9.60 0.54 -1.68
C ALA A 83 8.47 -0.41 -1.25
N VAL A 84 8.65 -1.69 -1.60
CA VAL A 84 7.86 -2.80 -1.07
C VAL A 84 8.80 -3.78 -0.39
N TYR A 85 8.42 -4.26 0.78
CA TYR A 85 9.17 -5.22 1.57
C TYR A 85 8.41 -6.56 1.63
N SER A 86 9.14 -7.67 1.60
CA SER A 86 8.66 -9.00 1.92
C SER A 86 9.16 -9.39 3.31
N CYS A 87 8.23 -9.69 4.21
CA CYS A 87 8.50 -10.07 5.59
C CYS A 87 8.09 -11.53 5.81
N PRO A 88 9.02 -12.43 6.17
CA PRO A 88 8.65 -13.83 6.39
C PRO A 88 7.69 -14.01 7.57
N TRP A 89 6.65 -14.82 7.37
CA TRP A 89 5.67 -15.12 8.42
C TRP A 89 6.31 -15.95 9.54
N GLN A 90 6.00 -15.61 10.80
CA GLN A 90 6.47 -16.35 12.00
C GLN A 90 7.99 -16.60 12.03
N SER A 91 8.77 -15.69 11.45
CA SER A 91 10.22 -15.73 11.47
C SER A 91 10.76 -14.48 12.14
N SER A 92 11.89 -14.62 12.85
CA SER A 92 12.67 -13.48 13.34
C SER A 92 13.54 -12.84 12.24
N ALA A 93 13.49 -13.36 11.00
CA ALA A 93 14.23 -12.81 9.88
C ALA A 93 13.73 -11.40 9.52
N ALA A 94 14.66 -10.50 9.22
CA ALA A 94 14.35 -9.14 8.82
C ALA A 94 13.60 -9.10 7.47
N CYS A 95 12.69 -8.14 7.34
CA CYS A 95 12.02 -7.85 6.07
C CYS A 95 13.03 -7.45 5.00
N ARG A 96 12.85 -7.95 3.78
CA ARG A 96 13.73 -7.68 2.63
C ARG A 96 13.00 -6.83 1.62
N GLN A 97 13.66 -5.79 1.12
CA GLN A 97 13.12 -4.99 0.04
C GLN A 97 13.06 -5.81 -1.26
N ILE A 98 11.93 -5.73 -1.97
CA ILE A 98 11.73 -6.38 -3.26
C ILE A 98 12.14 -5.40 -4.37
N PRO A 99 13.11 -5.75 -5.22
CA PRO A 99 13.46 -4.90 -6.36
C PRO A 99 12.39 -5.01 -7.46
N PHE A 100 11.79 -3.87 -7.80
CA PHE A 100 10.86 -3.72 -8.94
C PHE A 100 11.48 -2.88 -10.05
N ASP A 101 11.93 -1.67 -9.73
CA ASP A 101 12.60 -0.79 -10.68
C ASP A 101 13.81 -0.13 -10.01
N THR A 102 14.99 -0.42 -10.54
CA THR A 102 16.27 0.17 -10.12
C THR A 102 16.80 1.18 -11.14
N THR A 103 16.01 1.52 -12.16
CA THR A 103 16.41 2.51 -13.18
C THR A 103 16.12 3.93 -12.70
N ASP A 104 16.98 4.86 -13.11
CA ASP A 104 16.75 6.29 -12.94
C ASP A 104 15.64 6.79 -13.88
N ASP A 105 15.38 8.10 -13.84
CA ASP A 105 14.37 8.77 -14.66
C ASP A 105 14.71 8.65 -16.16
N ARG A 106 13.75 8.20 -16.97
CA ARG A 106 13.89 8.12 -18.43
C ARG A 106 13.96 9.49 -19.09
N THR A 107 14.81 9.60 -20.12
CA THR A 107 14.91 10.76 -21.02
C THR A 107 14.47 10.42 -22.44
N ASN A 108 14.04 11.42 -23.20
CA ASN A 108 13.82 11.29 -24.64
C ASN A 108 15.17 11.23 -25.41
N PRO A 109 15.16 10.97 -26.73
CA PRO A 109 16.38 10.96 -27.55
C PRO A 109 17.18 12.28 -27.53
N GLU A 110 16.51 13.40 -27.27
CA GLU A 110 17.09 14.74 -27.16
C GLU A 110 17.67 15.04 -25.76
N GLY A 111 17.58 14.10 -24.80
CA GLY A 111 18.09 14.24 -23.44
C GLY A 111 17.16 14.97 -22.46
N LEU A 112 15.94 15.29 -22.85
CA LEU A 112 14.92 15.88 -21.97
C LEU A 112 14.31 14.80 -21.07
N GLN A 113 14.23 15.09 -19.77
CA GLN A 113 13.65 14.20 -18.77
C GLN A 113 12.13 14.06 -18.99
N MET A 114 11.67 12.82 -19.14
CA MET A 114 10.24 12.50 -19.37
C MET A 114 9.56 11.92 -18.13
N GLU A 115 10.33 11.35 -17.22
CA GLU A 115 9.84 10.60 -16.07
C GLU A 115 10.35 11.26 -14.78
N PHE A 116 9.52 11.28 -13.74
CA PHE A 116 9.90 11.85 -12.45
C PHE A 116 9.48 10.89 -11.34
N LYS A 117 10.42 10.08 -10.85
CA LYS A 117 10.18 9.05 -9.83
C LYS A 117 10.33 9.55 -8.39
N SER A 118 10.86 10.75 -8.20
CA SER A 118 11.06 11.29 -6.84
C SER A 118 9.73 11.59 -6.19
N ASN A 119 9.52 11.14 -4.94
CA ASN A 119 8.25 11.24 -4.23
C ASN A 119 7.03 10.62 -4.96
N GLN A 120 7.25 9.65 -5.85
CA GLN A 120 6.17 9.02 -6.63
C GLN A 120 5.24 8.13 -5.79
N TRP A 121 5.59 7.88 -4.52
CA TRP A 121 4.85 7.05 -3.59
C TRP A 121 4.75 5.56 -4.00
N PHE A 122 5.84 4.99 -4.53
CA PHE A 122 5.85 3.57 -4.89
C PHE A 122 5.66 2.67 -3.67
N GLY A 123 4.68 1.76 -3.73
CA GLY A 123 4.27 0.94 -2.58
C GLY A 123 3.13 1.56 -1.77
N ALA A 124 2.51 2.64 -2.26
CA ALA A 124 1.27 3.15 -1.67
C ALA A 124 0.12 2.13 -1.78
N THR A 125 0.14 1.30 -2.82
CA THR A 125 -0.75 0.14 -2.98
C THR A 125 0.09 -1.08 -3.30
N VAL A 126 -0.14 -2.17 -2.57
CA VAL A 126 0.45 -3.48 -2.81
C VAL A 126 -0.66 -4.53 -2.84
N ARG A 127 -0.64 -5.39 -3.86
CA ARG A 127 -1.54 -6.52 -4.00
C ARG A 127 -0.80 -7.76 -4.46
N SER A 128 -1.27 -8.93 -4.05
CA SER A 128 -0.73 -10.21 -4.55
C SER A 128 -1.83 -11.19 -4.96
N ASP A 129 -1.52 -11.99 -5.98
CA ASP A 129 -2.36 -13.09 -6.44
C ASP A 129 -1.47 -14.25 -6.93
N GLY A 130 -1.49 -15.35 -6.18
CA GLY A 130 -0.55 -16.47 -6.35
C GLY A 130 0.91 -16.00 -6.33
N GLU A 131 1.64 -16.23 -7.42
CA GLU A 131 3.04 -15.83 -7.60
C GLU A 131 3.23 -14.37 -8.04
N HIS A 132 2.14 -13.66 -8.32
CA HIS A 132 2.19 -12.30 -8.83
C HIS A 132 2.12 -11.27 -7.70
N ILE A 133 2.94 -10.22 -7.82
CA ILE A 133 2.90 -9.06 -6.96
C ILE A 133 2.71 -7.81 -7.81
N LEU A 134 1.68 -7.03 -7.49
CA LEU A 134 1.41 -5.71 -8.04
C LEU A 134 1.77 -4.64 -7.01
N ALA A 135 2.56 -3.65 -7.40
CA ALA A 135 2.84 -2.48 -6.57
C ALA A 135 2.72 -1.20 -7.40
N CYS A 136 2.10 -0.16 -6.83
CA CYS A 136 1.80 1.07 -7.56
C CYS A 136 2.41 2.32 -6.91
N ALA A 137 2.69 3.31 -7.77
CA ALA A 137 3.16 4.66 -7.47
C ALA A 137 2.12 5.67 -7.99
N PRO A 138 1.14 6.09 -7.17
CA PRO A 138 0.03 6.93 -7.62
C PRO A 138 0.45 8.36 -7.95
N LEU A 139 1.57 8.84 -7.39
CA LEU A 139 2.09 10.19 -7.65
C LEU A 139 3.20 10.20 -8.70
N TYR A 140 3.43 9.09 -9.39
CA TYR A 140 4.35 9.03 -10.52
C TYR A 140 3.94 10.06 -11.59
N GLN A 141 4.90 10.88 -12.02
CA GLN A 141 4.67 11.94 -13.00
C GLN A 141 5.36 11.64 -14.33
N TRP A 142 4.70 12.04 -15.40
CA TRP A 142 5.17 11.92 -16.77
C TRP A 142 5.07 13.25 -17.52
N SER A 143 6.04 13.53 -18.37
CA SER A 143 6.02 14.63 -19.34
C SER A 143 5.82 14.08 -20.74
N THR A 144 4.69 14.43 -21.34
CA THR A 144 4.36 14.05 -22.71
C THR A 144 5.18 14.92 -23.68
N PHE A 145 5.93 14.29 -24.60
CA PHE A 145 6.75 14.96 -25.63
C PHE A 145 7.84 15.93 -25.14
N GLY A 146 8.27 15.82 -23.87
CA GLY A 146 9.31 16.70 -23.33
C GLY A 146 8.86 18.14 -23.09
N TYR A 147 7.54 18.41 -23.08
CA TYR A 147 7.00 19.69 -22.62
C TYR A 147 7.21 19.85 -21.11
N VAL A 148 7.11 21.09 -20.61
CA VAL A 148 7.35 21.43 -19.19
C VAL A 148 6.31 20.79 -18.25
N GLU A 149 5.16 20.40 -18.78
CA GLU A 149 4.04 19.88 -18.01
C GLU A 149 4.34 18.49 -17.42
N ARG A 150 3.98 18.30 -16.15
CA ARG A 150 4.16 17.06 -15.40
C ARG A 150 2.81 16.54 -14.96
N GLU A 151 2.35 15.49 -15.62
CA GLU A 151 1.05 14.88 -15.37
C GLU A 151 1.21 13.72 -14.37
N PRO A 152 0.51 13.71 -13.23
CA PRO A 152 0.55 12.62 -12.26
C PRO A 152 -0.28 11.43 -12.76
N VAL A 153 0.19 10.76 -13.81
CA VAL A 153 -0.50 9.65 -14.47
C VAL A 153 -0.51 8.37 -13.63
N GLY A 154 0.42 8.25 -12.67
CA GLY A 154 0.59 7.03 -11.91
C GLY A 154 1.23 5.90 -12.74
N THR A 155 1.81 4.93 -12.04
CA THR A 155 2.31 3.70 -12.67
C THR A 155 2.23 2.54 -11.70
N CYS A 156 2.16 1.32 -12.22
CA CYS A 156 2.26 0.10 -11.43
C CYS A 156 3.30 -0.83 -12.03
N PHE A 157 3.83 -1.73 -11.22
CA PHE A 157 4.73 -2.80 -11.64
C PHE A 157 4.17 -4.13 -11.20
N ILE A 158 4.14 -5.08 -12.13
CA ILE A 158 3.75 -6.48 -11.89
C ILE A 158 5.01 -7.32 -11.91
N LYS A 159 5.21 -8.11 -10.86
CA LYS A 159 6.36 -9.01 -10.71
C LYS A 159 5.91 -10.46 -10.56
N LYS A 160 6.60 -11.38 -11.25
CA LYS A 160 6.50 -12.84 -11.07
C LYS A 160 7.90 -13.43 -11.14
N GLY A 161 8.39 -13.98 -10.03
CA GLY A 161 9.77 -14.46 -9.94
C GLY A 161 10.79 -13.37 -10.31
N GLY A 162 11.63 -13.64 -11.33
CA GLY A 162 12.60 -12.68 -11.86
C GLY A 162 12.01 -11.64 -12.82
N THR A 163 10.83 -11.87 -13.38
CA THR A 163 10.22 -11.05 -14.42
C THR A 163 9.44 -9.90 -13.83
N ILE A 164 9.62 -8.70 -14.38
CA ILE A 164 8.94 -7.47 -13.94
C ILE A 164 8.45 -6.72 -15.19
N VAL A 165 7.19 -6.30 -15.17
CA VAL A 165 6.58 -5.53 -16.26
C VAL A 165 5.89 -4.31 -15.69
N GLU A 166 6.10 -3.18 -16.35
CA GLU A 166 5.43 -1.92 -16.01
C GLU A 166 4.02 -1.86 -16.64
N TYR A 167 3.05 -1.42 -15.85
CA TYR A 167 1.66 -1.21 -16.20
C TYR A 167 1.23 0.21 -15.84
N SER A 168 1.18 1.09 -16.83
CA SER A 168 0.81 2.51 -16.68
C SER A 168 -0.31 2.87 -17.66
N PRO A 169 -1.55 2.41 -17.43
CA PRO A 169 -2.65 2.58 -18.39
C PRO A 169 -3.01 4.05 -18.66
N CYS A 170 -2.75 4.94 -17.70
CA CYS A 170 -3.02 6.37 -17.81
C CYS A 170 -1.89 7.17 -18.50
N ARG A 171 -0.75 6.54 -18.81
CA ARG A 171 0.42 7.22 -19.44
C ARG A 171 0.32 7.34 -20.97
N SER A 172 -0.79 6.92 -21.59
CA SER A 172 -1.03 7.01 -23.03
C SER A 172 -2.52 7.13 -23.40
N GLY A 173 -2.83 7.77 -24.54
CA GLY A 173 -4.19 7.97 -25.06
C GLY A 173 -4.91 6.73 -25.61
N THR A 174 -4.41 5.52 -25.37
CA THR A 174 -5.06 4.26 -25.75
C THR A 174 -5.19 3.35 -24.52
N ALA A 175 -6.14 3.68 -23.66
CA ALA A 175 -6.66 2.74 -22.66
C ALA A 175 -7.43 1.63 -23.39
N SER A 176 -6.73 0.62 -23.90
CA SER A 176 -7.38 -0.58 -24.45
C SER A 176 -7.15 -1.77 -23.54
N SER A 177 -8.17 -2.62 -23.39
CA SER A 177 -8.11 -3.90 -22.67
C SER A 177 -7.00 -4.82 -23.19
N ALA A 178 -6.59 -4.65 -24.45
CA ALA A 178 -5.43 -5.31 -25.04
C ALA A 178 -4.11 -4.98 -24.30
N GLY A 179 -3.97 -3.78 -23.74
CA GLY A 179 -2.78 -3.38 -22.98
C GLY A 179 -2.55 -4.25 -21.74
N PHE A 180 -3.62 -4.53 -20.98
CA PHE A 180 -3.52 -5.37 -19.79
C PHE A 180 -3.22 -6.84 -20.12
N LEU A 181 -3.88 -7.41 -21.13
CA LEU A 181 -3.60 -8.77 -21.62
C LEU A 181 -2.15 -8.91 -22.12
N ASN A 182 -1.63 -7.91 -22.84
CA ASN A 182 -0.24 -7.90 -23.28
C ASN A 182 0.75 -7.83 -22.10
N VAL A 183 0.41 -7.10 -21.04
CA VAL A 183 1.22 -7.05 -19.82
C VAL A 183 1.22 -8.41 -19.12
N LEU A 184 0.07 -9.04 -18.93
CA LEU A 184 -0.01 -10.37 -18.32
C LEU A 184 0.72 -11.43 -19.14
N HIS A 185 0.62 -11.38 -20.48
CA HIS A 185 1.37 -12.28 -21.36
C HIS A 185 2.90 -12.08 -21.25
N ARG A 186 3.38 -10.88 -20.93
CA ARG A 186 4.82 -10.64 -20.70
C ARG A 186 5.31 -11.14 -19.35
N VAL A 187 4.40 -11.32 -18.40
CA VAL A 187 4.71 -11.77 -17.03
C VAL A 187 4.56 -13.30 -16.88
N ASN A 188 3.71 -13.93 -17.70
CA ASN A 188 3.51 -15.38 -17.73
C ASN A 188 4.52 -16.11 -18.61
#